data_AF-A0AAU0R1V2-F1
#
_entry.id   AF-A0AAU0R1V2-F1
#
_cell.length_a   1.000
_cell.length_b   1.000
_cell.length_c   1.000
_cell.angle_alpha   90.00
_cell.angle_beta   90.00
_cell.angle_gamma   90.00
#
_symmetry.space_group_name_H-M   'P 1'
#
loop_
_entity.id
_entity.type
_entity.pdbx_description
1 polymer ?
#
loop_
_entity_poly.entity_id
_entity_poly.type
_entity_poly.pdbx_seq_one_letter_code
_entity_poly.pdbx_strand_id
1 'polypeptide(L)'
;MSKKKKKPSESTLAKQAIAKKYQKEYGSTPIIVSTNLEGMQTGYAAVATDHIQLFKYNKDVNDVVSIAKYYFINYSTVLVDHFAIKSVFEFNGSGTPFRFIPTEQGKNIERFIENNTSIEIHKVRRKWYNKILGFRSNTKWKMVVACIIYLFILTAGISGMIDNKNENTTAPTTKVVDTDATKKDNEQQKLEEQRKQEELQKQQEGQKKQEEQRKQQELQKQQEEQKKQEEQRKQQELQKQQEEQKKQELQKQQEEQKKQEEQKQSVQQQPNNNLPQGNYNFKSCKEAKAAGFSNITRDHPAYSSKLDRDGDGLACDK
;
A
#
# COMPACT_ATOMS: atom_id res chain seq x y z
N MET A 1 36.39 11.42 20.85
CA MET A 1 35.26 10.56 20.43
C MET A 1 34.64 11.12 19.15
N SER A 2 34.96 10.54 18.00
CA SER A 2 34.43 11.00 16.71
C SER A 2 32.98 10.54 16.58
N LYS A 3 32.01 11.48 16.58
CA LYS A 3 30.59 11.17 16.37
C LYS A 3 30.43 10.57 14.97
N LYS A 4 30.29 9.24 14.86
CA LYS A 4 29.86 8.57 13.61
C LYS A 4 28.53 9.20 13.18
N LYS A 5 28.55 10.08 12.18
CA LYS A 5 27.32 10.58 11.54
C LYS A 5 26.58 9.36 10.99
N LYS A 6 25.42 9.04 11.58
CA LYS A 6 24.52 8.00 11.03
C LYS A 6 24.16 8.41 9.61
N LYS A 7 24.34 7.49 8.65
CA LYS A 7 23.91 7.71 7.26
C LYS A 7 22.40 8.05 7.27
N PRO A 8 21.96 9.03 6.46
CA PRO A 8 20.56 9.40 6.37
C PRO A 8 19.71 8.20 5.94
N SER A 9 18.50 8.12 6.49
CA SER A 9 17.54 7.06 6.10
C SER A 9 17.09 7.25 4.65
N GLU A 10 16.62 6.17 4.02
CA GLU A 10 16.09 6.23 2.65
C GLU A 10 14.95 7.25 2.51
N SER A 11 14.04 7.29 3.49
CA SER A 11 12.97 8.28 3.55
C SER A 11 13.49 9.71 3.61
N THR A 12 14.59 9.95 4.34
CA THR A 12 15.24 11.26 4.40
C THR A 12 15.78 11.67 3.04
N LEU A 13 16.47 10.76 2.34
CA LEU A 13 17.04 11.01 1.02
C LEU A 13 15.95 11.28 -0.03
N ALA A 14 14.89 10.46 -0.03
CA ALA A 14 13.75 10.64 -0.93
C ALA A 14 13.07 12.01 -0.73
N LYS A 15 12.78 12.39 0.52
CA LYS A 15 12.19 13.69 0.84
C LYS A 15 13.09 14.86 0.43
N GLN A 16 14.40 14.74 0.61
CA GLN A 16 15.37 15.74 0.16
C GLN A 16 15.42 15.86 -1.37
N ALA A 17 15.36 14.75 -2.10
CA ALA A 17 15.32 14.76 -3.56
C ALA A 17 14.06 15.46 -4.07
N ILE A 18 12.89 15.17 -3.49
CA ILE A 18 11.62 15.85 -3.82
C ILE A 18 11.72 17.35 -3.53
N ALA A 19 12.23 17.73 -2.35
CA ALA A 19 12.39 19.14 -1.98
C ALA A 19 13.27 19.90 -2.98
N LYS A 20 14.42 19.33 -3.37
CA LYS A 20 15.31 19.91 -4.38
C LYS A 20 14.63 20.03 -5.74
N LYS A 21 13.88 19.00 -6.15
CA LYS A 21 13.13 19.00 -7.41
C LYS A 21 12.11 20.13 -7.43
N TYR A 22 11.29 20.26 -6.39
CA TYR A 22 10.27 21.30 -6.31
C TYR A 22 10.86 22.71 -6.20
N GLN A 23 11.95 22.88 -5.45
CA GLN A 23 12.64 24.17 -5.38
C GLN A 23 13.19 24.59 -6.75
N LYS A 24 13.70 23.63 -7.54
CA LYS A 24 14.25 23.88 -8.88
C LYS A 24 13.17 24.16 -9.92
N GLU A 25 12.06 23.40 -9.89
CA GLU A 25 11.03 23.43 -10.92
C GLU A 25 9.96 24.50 -10.66
N TYR A 26 9.60 24.71 -9.39
CA TYR A 26 8.48 25.58 -8.99
C TYR A 26 8.91 26.73 -8.06
N GLY A 27 10.16 26.76 -7.59
CA GLY A 27 10.60 27.75 -6.61
C GLY A 27 9.91 27.63 -5.25
N SER A 28 9.25 26.49 -4.97
CA SER A 28 8.37 26.31 -3.82
C SER A 28 8.76 25.12 -2.93
N THR A 29 8.31 25.14 -1.68
CA THR A 29 8.50 24.08 -0.70
C THR A 29 7.16 23.40 -0.37
N PRO A 30 6.79 22.32 -1.09
CA PRO A 30 5.54 21.61 -0.82
C PRO A 30 5.58 20.87 0.52
N ILE A 31 4.43 20.41 1.00
CA ILE A 31 4.40 19.42 2.08
C ILE A 31 4.84 18.07 1.50
N ILE A 32 5.91 17.50 2.05
CA ILE A 32 6.46 16.22 1.57
C ILE A 32 6.22 15.13 2.61
N VAL A 33 5.57 14.05 2.18
CA VAL A 33 5.18 12.94 3.07
C VAL A 33 5.41 11.59 2.43
N SER A 34 5.51 10.58 3.28
CA SER A 34 5.44 9.17 2.91
C SER A 34 3.98 8.80 2.69
N THR A 35 3.70 7.95 1.71
CA THR A 35 2.35 7.51 1.34
C THR A 35 2.35 6.04 0.95
N ASN A 36 1.21 5.38 1.12
CA ASN A 36 1.01 4.06 0.53
C ASN A 36 0.54 4.22 -0.92
N LEU A 37 1.23 3.58 -1.85
CA LEU A 37 0.80 3.49 -3.25
C LEU A 37 -0.07 2.24 -3.46
N GLU A 38 -0.89 2.26 -4.50
CA GLU A 38 -1.65 1.06 -4.91
C GLU A 38 -0.67 -0.09 -5.21
N GLY A 39 -0.91 -1.27 -4.61
CA GLY A 39 0.03 -2.41 -4.65
C GLY A 39 0.96 -2.57 -3.45
N MET A 40 0.71 -1.86 -2.34
CA MET A 40 1.44 -1.94 -1.04
C MET A 40 2.88 -1.40 -1.03
N GLN A 41 3.36 -0.80 -2.11
CA GLN A 41 4.69 -0.21 -2.12
C GLN A 41 4.69 1.16 -1.40
N THR A 42 5.65 1.37 -0.50
CA THR A 42 5.88 2.68 0.11
C THR A 42 6.34 3.67 -0.96
N GLY A 43 5.62 4.77 -1.08
CA GLY A 43 5.95 5.89 -1.94
C GLY A 43 6.06 7.19 -1.17
N TYR A 44 6.25 8.26 -1.91
CA TYR A 44 6.34 9.61 -1.39
C TYR A 44 5.40 10.52 -2.17
N ALA A 45 4.95 11.60 -1.54
CA ALA A 45 4.11 12.59 -2.19
C ALA A 45 4.59 13.99 -1.85
N ALA A 46 4.45 14.89 -2.81
CA ALA A 46 4.49 16.33 -2.61
C ALA A 46 3.07 16.88 -2.76
N VAL A 47 2.62 17.63 -1.76
CA VAL A 47 1.36 18.35 -1.76
C VAL A 47 1.69 19.83 -1.96
N ALA A 48 1.46 20.30 -3.19
CA ALA A 48 1.60 21.69 -3.60
C ALA A 48 0.23 22.39 -3.56
N THR A 49 0.18 23.70 -3.81
CA THR A 49 -1.05 24.50 -3.74
C THR A 49 -2.09 24.13 -4.79
N ASP A 50 -1.67 23.58 -5.91
CA ASP A 50 -2.51 23.29 -7.08
C ASP A 50 -2.60 21.79 -7.41
N HIS A 51 -1.72 20.95 -6.83
CA HIS A 51 -1.67 19.52 -7.13
C HIS A 51 -1.05 18.66 -6.02
N ILE A 52 -1.32 17.36 -6.10
CA ILE A 52 -0.57 16.30 -5.40
C ILE A 52 0.21 15.49 -6.44
N GLN A 53 1.51 15.32 -6.23
CA GLN A 53 2.37 14.49 -7.08
C GLN A 53 2.95 13.33 -6.30
N LEU A 54 2.86 12.13 -6.87
CA LEU A 54 3.34 10.88 -6.28
C LEU A 54 4.71 10.51 -6.87
N PHE A 55 5.57 9.96 -6.03
CA PHE A 55 6.94 9.61 -6.35
C PHE A 55 7.34 8.23 -5.82
N LYS A 56 8.21 7.57 -6.57
CA LYS A 56 8.98 6.41 -6.12
C LYS A 56 10.44 6.80 -5.97
N TYR A 57 11.07 6.38 -4.88
CA TYR A 57 12.50 6.59 -4.71
C TYR A 57 13.29 5.50 -5.43
N ASN A 58 14.28 5.91 -6.23
CA ASN A 58 15.26 5.03 -6.83
C ASN A 58 16.58 5.20 -6.09
N LYS A 59 16.95 4.15 -5.35
CA LYS A 59 18.15 4.14 -4.50
C LYS A 59 19.44 4.11 -5.30
N ASP A 60 19.44 3.54 -6.50
CA ASP A 60 20.64 3.37 -7.32
C ASP A 60 21.13 4.72 -7.87
N VAL A 61 20.19 5.61 -8.19
CA VAL A 61 20.48 6.97 -8.68
C VAL A 61 20.30 8.04 -7.60
N ASN A 62 19.89 7.66 -6.39
CA ASN A 62 19.63 8.55 -5.26
C ASN A 62 18.68 9.71 -5.64
N ASP A 63 17.60 9.39 -6.37
CA ASP A 63 16.63 10.36 -6.88
C ASP A 63 15.21 9.78 -6.90
N VAL A 64 14.23 10.62 -7.23
CA VAL A 64 12.81 10.26 -7.27
C VAL A 64 12.23 10.29 -8.68
N VAL A 65 11.44 9.26 -8.99
CA VAL A 65 10.70 9.13 -10.24
C VAL A 65 9.25 9.53 -9.99
N SER A 66 8.72 10.44 -10.81
CA SER A 66 7.30 10.82 -10.78
C SER A 66 6.43 9.66 -11.26
N ILE A 67 5.40 9.32 -10.50
CA ILE A 67 4.46 8.24 -10.83
C ILE A 67 3.17 8.82 -11.41
N ALA A 68 2.59 9.79 -10.70
CA ALA A 68 1.31 10.38 -11.04
C ALA A 68 1.22 11.80 -10.50
N LYS A 69 0.43 12.65 -11.16
CA LYS A 69 0.19 14.03 -10.75
C LYS A 69 -1.30 14.32 -10.86
N TYR A 70 -1.89 14.80 -9.77
CA TYR A 70 -3.33 15.04 -9.62
C TYR A 70 -3.56 16.51 -9.31
N TYR A 71 -4.16 17.25 -10.24
CA TYR A 71 -4.46 18.67 -10.07
C TYR A 71 -5.77 18.88 -9.33
N PHE A 72 -5.77 19.76 -8.34
CA PHE A 72 -6.94 20.06 -7.50
C PHE A 72 -8.12 20.64 -8.28
N ILE A 73 -7.85 21.33 -9.40
CA ILE A 73 -8.91 21.87 -10.29
C ILE A 73 -9.88 20.79 -10.83
N ASN A 74 -9.46 19.52 -10.84
CA ASN A 74 -10.28 18.40 -11.33
C ASN A 74 -11.16 17.77 -10.24
N TYR A 75 -11.10 18.29 -9.00
CA TYR A 75 -11.79 17.71 -7.85
C TYR A 75 -12.64 18.77 -7.17
N SER A 76 -13.87 18.39 -6.80
CA SER A 76 -14.81 19.26 -6.11
C SER A 76 -14.92 18.93 -4.64
N THR A 77 -14.74 17.66 -4.28
CA THR A 77 -14.89 17.17 -2.90
C THR A 77 -13.75 16.25 -2.51
N VAL A 78 -13.43 16.22 -1.23
CA VAL A 78 -12.51 15.24 -0.63
C VAL A 78 -13.09 14.68 0.66
N LEU A 79 -13.20 13.35 0.73
CA LEU A 79 -13.55 12.65 1.95
C LEU A 79 -12.29 12.33 2.74
N VAL A 80 -12.25 12.74 4.02
CA VAL A 80 -11.07 12.62 4.89
C VAL A 80 -11.37 11.72 6.09
N ASP A 81 -10.58 10.67 6.24
CA ASP A 81 -10.60 9.76 7.39
C ASP A 81 -9.22 9.65 8.06
N HIS A 82 -9.12 10.13 9.29
CA HIS A 82 -7.89 10.06 10.08
C HIS A 82 -7.80 8.75 10.89
N PHE A 83 -6.61 8.14 10.85
CA PHE A 83 -6.21 7.00 11.66
C PHE A 83 -5.02 7.39 12.55
N ALA A 84 -4.60 6.48 13.44
CA ALA A 84 -3.50 6.77 14.37
C ALA A 84 -2.14 6.92 13.66
N ILE A 85 -1.96 6.22 12.53
CA ILE A 85 -0.69 6.10 11.81
C ILE A 85 -0.79 6.48 10.32
N LYS A 86 -1.95 6.95 9.88
CA LYS A 86 -2.21 7.35 8.48
C LYS A 86 -3.47 8.19 8.39
N SER A 87 -3.69 8.80 7.24
CA SER A 87 -4.99 9.36 6.87
C SER A 87 -5.36 8.85 5.48
N VAL A 88 -6.64 8.91 5.16
CA VAL A 88 -7.16 8.55 3.84
C VAL A 88 -7.90 9.76 3.31
N PHE A 89 -7.54 10.18 2.10
CA PHE A 89 -8.17 11.25 1.35
C PHE A 89 -8.72 10.65 0.05
N GLU A 90 -10.03 10.72 -0.15
CA GLU A 90 -10.70 10.23 -1.34
C GLU A 90 -11.26 11.43 -2.10
N PHE A 91 -10.54 11.84 -3.14
CA PHE A 91 -10.87 12.98 -3.99
C PHE A 91 -11.85 12.56 -5.08
N ASN A 92 -12.95 13.29 -5.20
CA ASN A 92 -14.01 13.06 -6.20
C ASN A 92 -14.29 14.36 -6.97
N GLY A 93 -14.60 14.22 -8.26
CA GLY A 93 -14.88 15.35 -9.14
C GLY A 93 -14.93 14.92 -10.60
N SER A 94 -14.54 15.81 -11.50
CA SER A 94 -14.46 15.55 -12.94
C SER A 94 -13.25 14.70 -13.35
N GLY A 95 -12.21 14.68 -12.52
CA GLY A 95 -11.03 13.82 -12.71
C GLY A 95 -11.28 12.36 -12.32
N THR A 96 -10.29 11.51 -12.62
CA THR A 96 -10.30 10.13 -12.13
C THR A 96 -10.26 10.12 -10.59
N PRO A 97 -11.12 9.32 -9.92
CA PRO A 97 -11.11 9.23 -8.46
C PRO A 97 -9.71 8.92 -7.95
N PHE A 98 -9.25 9.73 -7.00
CA PHE A 98 -7.88 9.65 -6.51
C PHE A 98 -7.89 9.39 -5.02
N ARG A 99 -7.30 8.27 -4.62
CA ARG A 99 -7.14 7.88 -3.23
C ARG A 99 -5.72 8.13 -2.75
N PHE A 100 -5.57 9.06 -1.82
CA PHE A 100 -4.29 9.44 -1.24
C PHE A 100 -4.19 8.99 0.23
N ILE A 101 -3.12 8.27 0.58
CA ILE A 101 -2.97 7.64 1.90
C ILE A 101 -1.63 8.06 2.54
N PRO A 102 -1.49 9.32 3.00
CA PRO A 102 -0.30 9.75 3.70
C PRO A 102 -0.18 9.03 5.05
N THR A 103 1.02 8.59 5.39
CA THR A 103 1.33 7.91 6.67
C THR A 103 1.78 8.87 7.77
N GLU A 104 1.90 10.16 7.45
CA GLU A 104 2.28 11.22 8.37
C GLU A 104 1.59 12.54 7.97
N GLN A 105 1.54 13.50 8.88
CA GLN A 105 1.04 14.86 8.63
C GLN A 105 -0.39 15.00 8.07
N GLY A 106 -1.25 13.99 8.19
CA GLY A 106 -2.60 14.04 7.61
C GLY A 106 -3.43 15.27 8.01
N LYS A 107 -3.42 15.69 9.27
CA LYS A 107 -4.13 16.91 9.71
C LYS A 107 -3.54 18.20 9.12
N ASN A 108 -2.23 18.24 8.89
CA ASN A 108 -1.57 19.39 8.28
C ASN A 108 -1.96 19.47 6.80
N ILE A 109 -2.01 18.33 6.11
CA ILE A 109 -2.46 18.23 4.71
C ILE A 109 -3.93 18.65 4.59
N GLU A 110 -4.80 18.16 5.47
CA GLU A 110 -6.21 18.56 5.52
C GLU A 110 -6.35 20.09 5.62
N ARG A 111 -5.69 20.71 6.61
CA ARG A 111 -5.72 22.16 6.80
C ARG A 111 -5.09 22.91 5.62
N PHE A 112 -4.06 22.34 5.01
CA PHE A 112 -3.42 22.93 3.84
C PHE A 112 -4.39 22.98 2.65
N ILE A 113 -5.13 21.89 2.39
CA ILE A 113 -6.15 21.83 1.34
C ILE A 113 -7.29 22.81 1.66
N GLU A 114 -7.76 22.85 2.90
CA GLU A 114 -8.84 23.75 3.37
C GLU A 114 -8.49 25.23 3.12
N ASN A 115 -7.23 25.61 3.33
CA ASN A 115 -6.79 27.01 3.24
C ASN A 115 -6.34 27.44 1.83
N ASN A 116 -5.97 26.51 0.96
CA ASN A 116 -5.35 26.82 -0.33
C ASN A 116 -6.17 26.38 -1.54
N THR A 117 -7.29 25.69 -1.33
CA THR A 117 -8.11 25.13 -2.41
C THR A 117 -9.59 25.41 -2.18
N SER A 118 -10.39 25.37 -3.24
CA SER A 118 -11.85 25.46 -3.19
C SER A 118 -12.53 24.08 -3.02
N ILE A 119 -11.78 23.03 -2.68
CA ILE A 119 -12.32 21.67 -2.55
C ILE A 119 -13.12 21.57 -1.24
N GLU A 120 -14.34 21.05 -1.32
CA GLU A 120 -15.16 20.79 -0.15
C GLU A 120 -14.65 19.58 0.65
N ILE A 121 -14.40 19.77 1.96
CA ILE A 121 -13.84 18.73 2.82
C ILE A 121 -14.92 18.05 3.66
N HIS A 122 -15.18 16.77 3.39
CA HIS A 122 -16.07 15.93 4.18
C HIS A 122 -15.30 15.04 5.15
N LYS A 123 -15.43 15.33 6.45
CA LYS A 123 -14.72 14.58 7.50
C LYS A 123 -15.55 13.39 7.97
N VAL A 124 -14.97 12.18 7.98
CA VAL A 124 -15.63 10.99 8.53
C VAL A 124 -15.72 11.11 10.05
N ARG A 125 -16.90 11.45 10.58
CA ARG A 125 -17.14 11.49 12.02
C ARG A 125 -17.23 10.07 12.58
N ARG A 126 -16.22 9.65 13.33
CA ARG A 126 -16.31 8.43 14.16
C ARG A 126 -16.85 8.77 15.54
N LYS A 127 -17.79 7.94 16.02
CA LYS A 127 -18.26 7.97 17.41
C LYS A 127 -17.06 7.84 18.35
N TRP A 128 -17.00 8.68 19.38
CA TRP A 128 -15.79 8.92 20.19
C TRP A 128 -15.19 7.64 20.81
N TYR A 129 -16.02 6.66 21.16
CA TYR A 129 -15.58 5.38 21.73
C TYR A 129 -14.73 4.54 20.75
N ASN A 130 -14.90 4.68 19.43
CA ASN A 130 -14.06 3.99 18.43
C ASN A 130 -12.64 4.59 18.32
N LYS A 131 -12.37 5.72 19.00
CA LYS A 131 -11.03 6.31 19.11
C LYS A 131 -10.19 5.69 20.24
N ILE A 132 -10.83 4.97 21.17
CA ILE A 132 -10.16 4.34 22.31
C ILE A 132 -9.49 3.04 21.83
N LEU A 133 -8.22 2.85 22.18
CA LEU A 133 -7.47 1.63 21.84
C LEU A 133 -8.23 0.41 22.40
N GLY A 134 -8.54 -0.56 21.53
CA GLY A 134 -9.33 -1.76 21.86
C GLY A 134 -10.85 -1.68 21.62
N PHE A 135 -11.42 -0.48 21.54
CA PHE A 135 -12.84 -0.27 21.16
C PHE A 135 -13.02 0.01 19.66
N ARG A 136 -11.91 0.26 18.96
CA ARG A 136 -11.87 0.62 17.54
C ARG A 136 -12.50 -0.39 16.58
N SER A 137 -12.42 -1.68 16.88
CA SER A 137 -12.84 -2.75 15.96
C SER A 137 -14.28 -3.23 16.15
N ASN A 138 -15.02 -2.69 17.13
CA ASN A 138 -16.40 -3.10 17.47
C ASN A 138 -16.56 -4.61 17.76
N THR A 139 -15.44 -5.31 18.01
CA THR A 139 -15.40 -6.73 18.37
C THR A 139 -15.49 -6.85 19.88
N LYS A 140 -16.55 -7.47 20.40
CA LYS A 140 -16.90 -7.52 21.83
C LYS A 140 -15.73 -7.90 22.75
N TRP A 141 -14.92 -8.90 22.38
CA TRP A 141 -13.80 -9.34 23.22
C TRP A 141 -12.69 -8.28 23.36
N LYS A 142 -12.36 -7.54 22.28
CA LYS A 142 -11.37 -6.46 22.34
C LYS A 142 -11.84 -5.28 23.20
N MET A 143 -13.15 -5.04 23.26
CA MET A 143 -13.75 -4.06 24.17
C MET A 143 -13.62 -4.50 25.63
N VAL A 144 -13.86 -5.78 25.94
CA VAL A 144 -13.71 -6.33 27.29
C VAL A 144 -12.27 -6.23 27.78
N VAL A 145 -11.30 -6.63 26.96
CA VAL A 145 -9.87 -6.53 27.31
C VAL A 145 -9.47 -5.07 27.55
N ALA A 146 -9.92 -4.15 26.70
CA ALA A 146 -9.66 -2.73 26.88
C ALA A 146 -10.28 -2.17 28.17
N CYS A 147 -11.54 -2.53 28.49
CA CYS A 147 -12.19 -2.15 29.76
C CYS A 147 -11.34 -2.54 30.97
N ILE A 148 -10.83 -3.78 31.00
CA ILE A 148 -10.02 -4.30 32.11
C ILE A 148 -8.73 -3.50 32.25
N ILE A 149 -8.04 -3.22 31.14
CA ILE A 149 -6.80 -2.43 31.14
C ILE A 149 -7.04 -1.01 31.65
N TYR A 150 -8.11 -0.34 31.19
CA TYR A 150 -8.41 1.02 31.65
C TYR A 150 -8.83 1.05 33.12
N LEU A 151 -9.59 0.06 33.61
CA LEU A 151 -9.91 -0.06 35.04
C LEU A 151 -8.66 -0.25 35.89
N PHE A 152 -7.71 -1.08 35.44
CA PHE A 152 -6.45 -1.32 36.15
C PHE A 152 -5.55 -0.07 36.22
N ILE A 153 -5.47 0.71 35.14
CA ILE A 153 -4.74 1.99 35.13
C ILE A 153 -5.41 3.00 36.08
N LEU A 154 -6.73 3.02 36.12
CA LEU A 154 -7.50 3.95 36.95
C LEU A 154 -7.36 3.60 38.45
N THR A 155 -7.35 2.32 38.82
CA THR A 155 -7.11 1.88 40.21
C THR A 155 -5.65 2.05 40.65
N ALA A 156 -4.69 1.84 39.74
CA ALA A 156 -3.27 2.10 40.00
C ALA A 156 -2.97 3.60 40.19
N GLY A 157 -3.67 4.47 39.45
CA GLY A 157 -3.54 5.93 39.60
C GLY A 157 -4.07 6.48 40.92
N ILE A 158 -5.12 5.86 41.49
CA ILE A 158 -5.69 6.26 42.79
C ILE A 158 -4.81 5.80 43.96
N SER A 159 -4.18 4.63 43.85
CA SER A 159 -3.29 4.11 44.91
C SER A 159 -1.99 4.91 45.07
N GLY A 160 -1.59 5.70 44.07
CA GLY A 160 -0.39 6.55 44.12
C GLY A 160 -0.58 7.93 44.76
N MET A 161 -1.79 8.27 45.24
CA MET A 161 -2.08 9.58 45.88
C MET A 161 -2.50 9.49 47.35
N ILE A 162 -2.40 8.32 47.99
CA ILE A 162 -2.65 8.15 49.43
C ILE A 162 -1.31 7.82 50.11
N ASP A 163 -0.38 8.78 50.07
CA ASP A 163 0.78 8.82 50.96
C ASP A 163 1.31 10.26 50.95
N ASN A 164 0.61 11.15 51.66
CA ASN A 164 1.17 12.38 52.23
C ASN A 164 0.10 13.16 53.00
N LYS A 165 -0.13 12.77 54.26
CA LYS A 165 -0.50 13.74 55.30
C LYS A 165 -0.16 13.19 56.68
N ASN A 166 1.05 13.45 57.13
CA ASN A 166 1.41 13.45 58.55
C ASN A 166 2.33 14.65 58.78
N GLU A 167 1.84 15.67 59.48
CA GLU A 167 2.70 16.59 60.19
C GLU A 167 2.11 16.87 61.58
N ASN A 168 2.99 16.73 62.57
CA ASN A 168 2.75 16.77 64.00
C ASN A 168 2.40 18.18 64.51
N THR A 169 1.67 18.28 65.63
CA THR A 169 1.93 19.29 66.69
C THR A 169 1.42 18.78 68.06
N THR A 170 2.19 19.15 69.08
CA THR A 170 2.39 18.65 70.45
C THR A 170 1.35 19.03 71.54
N ALA A 171 1.02 18.03 72.40
CA ALA A 171 0.89 17.97 73.89
C ALA A 171 0.06 19.02 74.72
N PRO A 172 -0.30 18.78 76.02
CA PRO A 172 -0.36 17.55 76.85
C PRO A 172 -1.72 17.38 77.63
N THR A 173 -1.92 16.28 78.38
CA THR A 173 -2.31 16.26 79.83
C THR A 173 -2.64 14.82 80.32
N THR A 174 -2.04 14.50 81.46
CA THR A 174 -2.10 13.36 82.38
C THR A 174 -3.49 12.78 82.68
N LYS A 175 -3.59 11.43 82.81
CA LYS A 175 -4.21 10.71 83.96
C LYS A 175 -3.96 9.20 83.90
N VAL A 176 -3.93 8.62 85.11
CA VAL A 176 -3.43 7.31 85.58
C VAL A 176 -4.46 6.19 85.39
N VAL A 177 -4.04 4.91 85.30
CA VAL A 177 -4.50 3.70 86.06
C VAL A 177 -4.16 2.37 85.34
N ASP A 178 -3.74 1.39 86.15
CA ASP A 178 -3.42 -0.03 85.95
C ASP A 178 -4.24 -0.84 84.92
N THR A 179 -3.68 -1.92 84.36
CA THR A 179 -3.93 -3.33 84.79
C THR A 179 -3.23 -4.34 83.85
N ASP A 180 -2.57 -5.32 84.48
CA ASP A 180 -1.87 -6.48 83.93
C ASP A 180 -2.87 -7.56 83.46
N ALA A 181 -3.13 -7.67 82.14
CA ALA A 181 -3.81 -8.82 81.50
C ALA A 181 -3.78 -8.73 79.96
N THR A 182 -2.61 -8.66 79.31
CA THR A 182 -2.58 -8.60 77.82
C THR A 182 -1.29 -9.13 77.22
N LYS A 183 -0.95 -10.41 77.43
CA LYS A 183 0.20 -11.03 76.76
C LYS A 183 -0.08 -12.34 76.00
N LYS A 184 -1.25 -12.98 76.17
CA LYS A 184 -1.59 -14.21 75.40
C LYS A 184 -2.34 -13.97 74.08
N ASP A 185 -3.18 -12.94 73.99
CA ASP A 185 -3.94 -12.66 72.75
C ASP A 185 -3.09 -12.08 71.62
N ASN A 186 -1.99 -11.37 71.96
CA ASN A 186 -1.18 -10.64 70.98
C ASN A 186 -0.23 -11.58 70.19
N GLU A 187 0.25 -12.68 70.78
CA GLU A 187 1.03 -13.70 70.04
C GLU A 187 0.16 -14.55 69.13
N GLN A 188 -1.08 -14.84 69.54
CA GLN A 188 -2.01 -15.67 68.77
C GLN A 188 -2.52 -14.93 67.52
N GLN A 189 -2.79 -13.62 67.64
CA GLN A 189 -3.11 -12.75 66.50
C GLN A 189 -1.96 -12.63 65.50
N LYS A 190 -0.71 -12.51 65.99
CA LYS A 190 0.48 -12.37 65.12
C LYS A 190 0.75 -13.63 64.30
N LEU A 191 0.54 -14.82 64.87
CA LEU A 191 0.69 -16.10 64.16
C LEU A 191 -0.40 -16.33 63.11
N GLU A 192 -1.64 -15.90 63.39
CA GLU A 192 -2.75 -15.99 62.45
C GLU A 192 -2.58 -15.02 61.26
N GLU A 193 -2.06 -13.82 61.53
CA GLU A 193 -1.73 -12.85 60.50
C GLU A 193 -0.58 -13.32 59.59
N GLN A 194 0.43 -13.99 60.16
CA GLN A 194 1.53 -14.59 59.40
C GLN A 194 1.04 -15.73 58.49
N ARG A 195 0.12 -16.58 58.97
CA ARG A 195 -0.51 -17.63 58.16
C ARG A 195 -1.36 -17.06 57.01
N LYS A 196 -2.13 -15.99 57.27
CA LYS A 196 -2.89 -15.28 56.23
C LYS A 196 -2.00 -14.65 55.18
N GLN A 197 -0.85 -14.08 55.56
CA GLN A 197 0.13 -13.55 54.61
C GLN A 197 0.77 -14.64 53.74
N GLU A 198 1.10 -15.79 54.33
CA GLU A 198 1.71 -16.92 53.61
C GLU A 198 0.71 -17.59 52.64
N GLU A 199 -0.56 -17.69 53.03
CA GLU A 199 -1.64 -18.17 52.18
C GLU A 199 -1.89 -17.20 51.00
N LEU A 200 -1.88 -15.90 51.26
CA LEU A 200 -2.01 -14.87 50.23
C LEU A 200 -0.83 -14.90 49.24
N GLN A 201 0.40 -15.12 49.72
CA GLN A 201 1.58 -15.28 48.86
C GLN A 201 1.46 -16.52 47.97
N LYS A 202 1.07 -17.67 48.52
CA LYS A 202 0.85 -18.89 47.71
C LYS A 202 -0.25 -18.70 46.67
N GLN A 203 -1.31 -17.96 47.01
CA GLN A 203 -2.39 -17.65 46.08
C GLN A 203 -1.94 -16.70 44.96
N GLN A 204 -1.13 -15.68 45.27
CA GLN A 204 -0.53 -14.77 44.28
C GLN A 204 0.47 -15.49 43.35
N GLU A 205 1.29 -16.40 43.89
CA GLU A 205 2.25 -17.16 43.09
C GLU A 205 1.55 -18.16 42.15
N GLY A 206 0.46 -18.79 42.61
CA GLY A 206 -0.43 -19.61 41.77
C GLY A 206 -1.07 -18.81 40.63
N GLN A 207 -1.55 -17.59 40.91
CA GLN A 207 -2.09 -16.69 39.87
C GLN A 207 -1.02 -16.27 38.85
N LYS A 208 0.20 -15.95 39.29
CA LYS A 208 1.32 -15.60 38.39
C LYS A 208 1.69 -16.76 37.46
N LYS A 209 1.82 -17.98 38.00
CA LYS A 209 2.10 -19.18 37.18
C LYS A 209 0.99 -19.44 36.15
N GLN A 210 -0.27 -19.26 36.54
CA GLN A 210 -1.41 -19.46 35.64
C GLN A 210 -1.46 -18.38 34.53
N GLU A 211 -1.12 -17.13 34.85
CA GLU A 211 -1.04 -16.05 33.87
C GLU A 211 0.12 -16.23 32.88
N GLU A 212 1.28 -16.66 33.38
CA GLU A 212 2.45 -16.96 32.55
C GLU A 212 2.17 -18.11 31.57
N GLN A 213 1.51 -19.16 32.04
CA GLN A 213 1.10 -20.29 31.20
C GLN A 213 0.07 -19.87 30.12
N ARG A 214 -0.85 -18.95 30.45
CA ARG A 214 -1.79 -18.37 29.46
C ARG A 214 -1.08 -17.51 28.42
N LYS A 215 -0.14 -16.65 28.84
CA LYS A 215 0.69 -15.84 27.93
C LYS A 215 1.50 -16.72 26.98
N GLN A 216 2.03 -17.83 27.47
CA GLN A 216 2.81 -18.77 26.67
C GLN A 216 1.94 -19.53 25.65
N GLN A 217 0.72 -19.93 26.03
CA GLN A 217 -0.26 -20.51 25.10
C GLN A 217 -0.76 -19.51 24.05
N GLU A 218 -0.99 -18.25 24.43
CA GLU A 218 -1.43 -17.21 23.49
C GLU A 218 -0.33 -16.87 22.48
N LEU A 219 0.93 -16.83 22.92
CA LEU A 219 2.08 -16.65 22.04
C LEU A 219 2.24 -17.82 21.05
N GLN A 220 2.05 -19.07 21.50
CA GLN A 220 2.06 -20.24 20.61
C GLN A 220 0.94 -20.16 19.57
N LYS A 221 -0.29 -19.80 19.96
CA LYS A 221 -1.41 -19.62 19.02
C LYS A 221 -1.13 -18.52 17.99
N GLN A 222 -0.56 -17.40 18.40
CA GLN A 222 -0.18 -16.32 17.48
C GLN A 222 0.92 -16.76 16.50
N GLN A 223 1.90 -17.53 16.95
CA GLN A 223 2.94 -18.07 16.06
C GLN A 223 2.37 -19.09 15.06
N GLU A 224 1.44 -19.95 15.48
CA GLU A 224 0.78 -20.92 14.61
C GLU A 224 -0.09 -20.22 13.57
N GLU A 225 -0.85 -19.19 13.97
CA GLU A 225 -1.68 -18.39 13.06
C GLU A 225 -0.82 -17.62 12.03
N GLN A 226 0.32 -17.06 12.46
CA GLN A 226 1.28 -16.43 11.55
C GLN A 226 1.88 -17.43 10.54
N LYS A 227 2.26 -18.64 10.98
CA LYS A 227 2.75 -19.68 10.07
C LYS A 227 1.70 -20.08 9.05
N LYS A 228 0.45 -20.26 9.48
CA LYS A 228 -0.67 -20.62 8.60
C LYS A 228 -0.96 -19.51 7.58
N GLN A 229 -0.86 -18.25 7.99
CA GLN A 229 -1.01 -17.10 7.10
C GLN A 229 0.16 -16.97 6.10
N GLU A 230 1.39 -17.25 6.51
CA GLU A 230 2.56 -17.26 5.61
C GLU A 230 2.46 -18.39 4.58
N GLU A 231 2.05 -19.59 5.00
CA GLU A 231 1.85 -20.73 4.11
C GLU A 231 0.76 -20.46 3.07
N GLN A 232 -0.36 -19.84 3.49
CA GLN A 232 -1.43 -19.45 2.59
C GLN A 232 -0.98 -18.37 1.58
N ARG A 233 -0.12 -17.43 1.99
CA ARG A 233 0.49 -16.44 1.07
C ARG A 233 1.41 -17.11 0.06
N LYS A 234 2.26 -18.05 0.48
CA LYS A 234 3.15 -18.80 -0.43
C LYS A 234 2.34 -19.62 -1.44
N GLN A 235 1.24 -20.25 -1.03
CA GLN A 235 0.33 -20.95 -1.95
C GLN A 235 -0.31 -19.99 -2.96
N GLN A 236 -0.81 -18.83 -2.52
CA GLN A 236 -1.39 -17.84 -3.43
C GLN A 236 -0.37 -17.27 -4.42
N GLU A 237 0.87 -17.04 -3.98
CA GLU A 237 1.93 -16.53 -4.84
C GLU A 237 2.34 -17.57 -5.89
N LEU A 238 2.45 -18.84 -5.50
CA LEU A 238 2.71 -19.94 -6.45
C LEU A 238 1.59 -20.09 -7.48
N GLN A 239 0.32 -19.94 -7.05
CA GLN A 239 -0.83 -20.04 -7.94
C GLN A 239 -0.85 -18.88 -8.96
N LYS A 240 -0.52 -17.66 -8.54
CA LYS A 240 -0.36 -16.50 -9.44
C LYS A 240 0.77 -16.70 -10.45
N GLN A 241 1.92 -17.21 -10.01
CA GLN A 241 3.04 -17.51 -10.92
C GLN A 241 2.67 -18.57 -11.96
N GLN A 242 1.94 -19.62 -11.58
CA GLN A 242 1.45 -20.63 -12.51
C GLN A 242 0.43 -20.06 -13.51
N GLU A 243 -0.47 -19.19 -13.06
CA GLU A 243 -1.44 -18.53 -13.94
C GLU A 243 -0.76 -17.59 -14.95
N GLU A 244 0.24 -16.84 -14.49
CA GLU A 244 1.03 -15.95 -15.34
C GLU A 244 1.87 -16.73 -16.37
N GLN A 245 2.47 -17.86 -15.99
CA GLN A 245 3.16 -18.77 -16.92
C GLN A 245 2.21 -19.32 -17.97
N LYS A 246 1.01 -19.80 -17.58
CA LYS A 246 -0.01 -20.28 -18.54
C LYS A 246 -0.44 -19.18 -19.51
N LYS A 247 -0.57 -17.94 -19.03
CA LYS A 247 -0.94 -16.80 -19.88
C LYS A 247 0.16 -16.45 -20.88
N GLN A 248 1.43 -16.49 -20.45
CA GLN A 248 2.58 -16.29 -21.35
C GLN A 248 2.70 -17.42 -22.39
N GLU A 249 2.46 -18.66 -22.00
CA GLU A 249 2.49 -19.80 -22.92
C GLU A 249 1.38 -19.72 -23.96
N LEU A 250 0.15 -19.37 -23.55
CA LEU A 250 -0.97 -19.14 -24.46
C LEU A 250 -0.69 -17.99 -25.43
N GLN A 251 -0.05 -16.91 -24.96
CA GLN A 251 0.32 -15.78 -25.80
C GLN A 251 1.39 -16.17 -26.84
N LYS A 252 2.39 -16.98 -26.47
CA LYS A 252 3.38 -17.51 -27.42
C LYS A 252 2.73 -18.40 -28.48
N GLN A 253 1.82 -19.29 -28.10
CA GLN A 253 1.09 -20.14 -29.06
C GLN A 253 0.24 -19.31 -30.04
N GLN A 254 -0.42 -18.26 -29.56
CA GLN A 254 -1.18 -17.35 -30.44
C GLN A 254 -0.28 -16.57 -31.40
N GLU A 255 0.90 -16.13 -30.94
CA GLU A 255 1.86 -15.42 -31.79
C GLU A 255 2.46 -16.35 -32.85
N GLU A 256 2.72 -17.61 -32.51
CA GLU A 256 3.22 -18.63 -33.44
C GLU A 256 2.16 -19.02 -34.48
N GLN A 257 0.88 -19.11 -34.09
CA GLN A 257 -0.24 -19.29 -35.02
C GLN A 257 -0.37 -18.12 -36.00
N LYS A 258 -0.27 -16.87 -35.51
CA LYS A 258 -0.29 -15.68 -36.38
C LYS A 258 0.85 -15.68 -37.39
N LYS A 259 2.07 -16.05 -36.97
CA LYS A 259 3.22 -16.16 -37.90
C LYS A 259 3.02 -17.24 -38.97
N GLN A 260 2.39 -18.36 -38.62
CA GLN A 260 2.05 -19.40 -39.60
C GLN A 260 0.95 -18.98 -40.58
N GLU A 261 -0.04 -18.20 -40.13
CA GLU A 261 -1.07 -17.61 -41.01
C GLU A 261 -0.47 -16.55 -41.96
N GLU A 262 0.40 -15.67 -41.46
CA GLU A 262 1.11 -14.67 -42.29
C GLU A 262 2.03 -15.33 -43.33
N GLN A 263 2.72 -16.42 -42.97
CA GLN A 263 3.50 -17.20 -43.94
C GLN A 263 2.63 -17.84 -45.03
N LYS A 264 1.42 -18.33 -44.71
CA LYS A 264 0.48 -18.86 -45.71
C LYS A 264 -0.10 -17.79 -46.63
N GLN A 265 -0.30 -16.56 -46.14
CA GLN A 265 -0.72 -15.44 -46.98
C GLN A 265 0.40 -14.89 -47.89
N SER A 266 1.67 -15.04 -47.52
CA SER A 266 2.80 -14.58 -48.34
C SER A 266 3.06 -15.41 -49.62
N VAL A 267 2.44 -16.59 -49.75
CA VAL A 267 2.60 -17.47 -50.94
C VAL A 267 1.68 -17.06 -52.10
N GLN A 268 0.71 -16.15 -51.90
CA GLN A 268 -0.20 -15.71 -52.96
C GLN A 268 0.14 -14.34 -53.60
N GLN A 269 1.26 -13.72 -53.23
CA GLN A 269 1.75 -12.46 -53.81
C GLN A 269 3.27 -12.46 -54.05
N GLN A 270 3.79 -13.47 -54.73
CA GLN A 270 5.08 -13.36 -55.41
C GLN A 270 4.87 -13.10 -56.91
N PRO A 271 5.41 -12.02 -57.49
CA PRO A 271 5.56 -11.94 -58.92
C PRO A 271 6.55 -13.03 -59.35
N ASN A 272 6.08 -13.93 -60.20
CA ASN A 272 6.86 -15.02 -60.76
C ASN A 272 7.93 -14.44 -61.72
N ASN A 273 9.05 -13.97 -61.15
CA ASN A 273 10.21 -13.47 -61.90
C ASN A 273 11.03 -14.64 -62.47
N ASN A 274 10.39 -15.43 -63.33
CA ASN A 274 11.07 -16.42 -64.16
C ASN A 274 10.34 -16.54 -65.51
N LEU A 275 10.52 -15.54 -66.39
CA LEU A 275 10.16 -15.67 -67.81
C LEU A 275 11.20 -15.00 -68.74
N PRO A 276 11.41 -15.57 -69.95
CA PRO A 276 12.64 -15.45 -70.75
C PRO A 276 12.77 -14.14 -71.54
N GLN A 277 13.90 -13.44 -71.39
CA GLN A 277 14.25 -12.22 -72.14
C GLN A 277 14.03 -12.38 -73.66
N GLY A 278 13.07 -11.63 -74.22
CA GLY A 278 12.71 -11.66 -75.63
C GLY A 278 11.78 -10.50 -76.01
N ASN A 279 11.62 -10.25 -77.32
CA ASN A 279 10.71 -9.23 -77.84
C ASN A 279 9.28 -9.79 -77.83
N TYR A 280 8.44 -9.36 -76.88
CA TYR A 280 7.09 -9.88 -76.70
C TYR A 280 6.08 -9.07 -77.53
N ASN A 281 5.42 -9.72 -78.48
CA ASN A 281 4.36 -9.12 -79.29
C ASN A 281 3.12 -10.01 -79.30
N PHE A 282 2.31 -9.91 -78.24
CA PHE A 282 1.06 -10.66 -78.13
C PHE A 282 -0.07 -9.95 -78.87
N LYS A 283 -0.90 -10.71 -79.60
CA LYS A 283 -2.06 -10.16 -80.31
C LYS A 283 -3.27 -9.97 -79.39
N SER A 284 -3.31 -10.66 -78.25
CA SER A 284 -4.39 -10.56 -77.27
C SER A 284 -3.96 -11.00 -75.86
N CYS A 285 -4.70 -10.56 -74.83
CA CYS A 285 -4.46 -11.01 -73.46
C CYS A 285 -4.65 -12.51 -73.25
N LYS A 286 -5.46 -13.17 -74.09
CA LYS A 286 -5.61 -14.64 -74.05
C LYS A 286 -4.30 -15.35 -74.41
N GLU A 287 -3.59 -14.81 -75.40
CA GLU A 287 -2.28 -15.32 -75.83
C GLU A 287 -1.20 -15.02 -74.77
N ALA A 288 -1.19 -13.81 -74.22
CA ALA A 288 -0.29 -13.42 -73.14
C ALA A 288 -0.44 -14.34 -71.91
N LYS A 289 -1.69 -14.58 -71.48
CA LYS A 289 -2.01 -15.47 -70.34
C LYS A 289 -1.61 -16.93 -70.62
N ALA A 290 -1.82 -17.41 -71.84
CA ALA A 290 -1.38 -18.75 -72.23
C ALA A 290 0.15 -18.90 -72.19
N ALA A 291 0.88 -17.81 -72.45
CA ALA A 291 2.33 -17.71 -72.31
C ALA A 291 2.79 -17.41 -70.86
N GLY A 292 1.86 -17.36 -69.89
CA GLY A 292 2.18 -17.12 -68.47
C GLY A 292 2.24 -15.65 -68.06
N PHE A 293 1.90 -14.71 -68.95
CA PHE A 293 1.85 -13.27 -68.65
C PHE A 293 0.45 -12.84 -68.22
N SER A 294 0.32 -12.44 -66.96
CA SER A 294 -0.86 -11.79 -66.38
C SER A 294 -0.42 -10.61 -65.52
N ASN A 295 -1.30 -9.62 -65.33
CA ASN A 295 -1.01 -8.41 -64.55
C ASN A 295 0.27 -7.70 -65.03
N ILE A 296 0.37 -7.44 -66.34
CA ILE A 296 1.58 -6.86 -66.94
C ILE A 296 1.59 -5.35 -66.68
N THR A 297 2.53 -4.89 -65.86
CA THR A 297 2.69 -3.47 -65.50
C THR A 297 3.39 -2.67 -66.61
N ARG A 298 3.19 -1.33 -66.66
CA ARG A 298 3.79 -0.42 -67.66
C ARG A 298 5.31 -0.51 -67.83
N ASP A 299 6.01 -0.90 -66.78
CA ASP A 299 7.47 -1.08 -66.74
C ASP A 299 7.94 -2.42 -67.31
N HIS A 300 7.02 -3.38 -67.54
CA HIS A 300 7.36 -4.69 -68.08
C HIS A 300 7.50 -4.63 -69.62
N PRO A 301 8.54 -5.24 -70.25
CA PRO A 301 8.77 -5.18 -71.69
C PRO A 301 7.68 -5.82 -72.55
N ALA A 302 6.84 -6.66 -71.95
CA ALA A 302 5.66 -7.23 -72.60
C ALA A 302 4.40 -6.34 -72.53
N TYR A 303 4.48 -5.18 -71.90
CA TYR A 303 3.37 -4.23 -71.84
C TYR A 303 3.11 -3.62 -73.21
N SER A 304 1.83 -3.55 -73.58
CA SER A 304 1.37 -2.88 -74.79
C SER A 304 0.03 -2.23 -74.49
N SER A 305 -0.14 -0.97 -74.90
CA SER A 305 -1.42 -0.25 -74.76
C SER A 305 -2.58 -0.92 -75.50
N LYS A 306 -2.29 -1.82 -76.46
CA LYS A 306 -3.31 -2.65 -77.14
C LYS A 306 -3.85 -3.79 -76.28
N LEU A 307 -3.12 -4.17 -75.23
CA LEU A 307 -3.49 -5.21 -74.27
C LEU A 307 -4.11 -4.62 -72.99
N ASP A 308 -3.92 -3.32 -72.76
CA ASP A 308 -4.48 -2.53 -71.66
C ASP A 308 -5.76 -1.83 -72.14
N ARG A 309 -6.91 -2.51 -72.00
CA ARG A 309 -8.19 -2.06 -72.59
C ARG A 309 -8.75 -0.81 -71.88
N ASP A 310 -8.53 -0.70 -70.59
CA ASP A 310 -8.99 0.40 -69.73
C ASP A 310 -7.93 1.50 -69.51
N GLY A 311 -6.68 1.25 -69.89
CA GLY A 311 -5.62 2.26 -69.91
C GLY A 311 -5.10 2.63 -68.51
N ASP A 312 -5.35 1.79 -67.51
CA ASP A 312 -4.96 2.05 -66.12
C ASP A 312 -3.46 1.78 -65.87
N GLY A 313 -2.79 1.13 -66.82
CA GLY A 313 -1.37 0.77 -66.75
C GLY A 313 -1.11 -0.66 -66.32
N LEU A 314 -2.14 -1.51 -66.27
CA LEU A 314 -2.04 -2.93 -65.97
C LEU A 314 -2.70 -3.75 -67.09
N ALA A 315 -1.90 -4.23 -68.04
CA ALA A 315 -2.41 -5.04 -69.13
C ALA A 315 -2.75 -6.48 -68.68
N CYS A 316 -3.84 -7.02 -69.21
CA CYS A 316 -4.28 -8.41 -69.00
C CYS A 316 -4.55 -8.77 -67.52
N ASP A 317 -5.10 -7.82 -66.77
CA ASP A 317 -5.54 -7.92 -65.37
C ASP A 317 -6.81 -8.78 -65.19
N LYS A 318 -7.73 -8.73 -66.16
CA LYS A 318 -9.04 -9.41 -66.15
C LYS A 318 -9.03 -10.74 -66.89
#